data_AF-A0A8T7A2G6-F1
#
_entry.id   AF-A0A8T7A2G6-F1
#
_cell.length_a   1.000
_cell.length_b   1.000
_cell.length_c   1.000
_cell.angle_alpha   90.00
_cell.angle_beta   90.00
_cell.angle_gamma   90.00
#
_symmetry.space_group_name_H-M   'P 1'
#
loop_
_entity.id
_entity.type
_entity.pdbx_description
1 polymer ?
#
loop_
_entity_poly.entity_id
_entity_poly.type
_entity_poly.pdbx_seq_one_letter_code
_entity_poly.pdbx_strand_id
1 'polypeptide(L)'
;MLKILKPLADIAFFSRGPDILPSSNAFIGLVIALFSVATAVAFYVAKLSMIYLMPTLLLSIAAYAVLTLVPLRIAQKQERVAQTFAAFLGTDAVITLLTVPALFLLVNFPSDSLSYQLGQA
;
A
#
# COMPACT_ATOMS: atom_id res chain seq x y z
N MET A 1 17.19 4.59 8.12
CA MET A 1 16.09 4.13 7.25
C MET A 1 15.14 3.15 7.96
N LEU A 2 15.61 2.14 8.69
CA LEU A 2 14.77 1.19 9.47
C LEU A 2 13.84 1.83 10.54
N LYS A 3 14.16 3.03 11.03
CA LYS A 3 13.35 3.74 12.04
C LYS A 3 11.97 4.20 11.53
N ILE A 4 11.77 4.28 10.21
CA ILE A 4 10.50 4.77 9.60
C ILE A 4 9.59 3.60 9.20
N LEU A 5 10.17 2.50 8.72
CA LEU A 5 9.43 1.31 8.32
C LEU A 5 8.80 0.59 9.52
N LYS A 6 9.48 0.57 10.67
CA LYS A 6 8.98 -0.10 11.87
C LYS A 6 7.63 0.47 12.36
N PRO A 7 7.46 1.80 12.54
CA PRO A 7 6.16 2.37 12.89
C PRO A 7 5.03 2.02 11.90
N LEU A 8 5.33 2.01 10.60
CA LEU A 8 4.34 1.66 9.57
C LEU A 8 3.97 0.18 9.61
N ALA A 9 4.95 -0.70 9.84
CA ALA A 9 4.70 -2.12 10.07
C ALA A 9 3.90 -2.34 11.36
N ASP A 10 4.26 -1.65 12.46
CA ASP A 10 3.53 -1.73 13.73
C ASP A 10 2.05 -1.31 13.54
N ILE A 11 1.78 -0.29 12.72
CA ILE A 11 0.41 0.11 12.36
C ILE A 11 -0.26 -0.95 11.48
N ALA A 12 0.45 -1.49 10.48
CA ALA A 12 -0.07 -2.54 9.60
C ALA A 12 -0.45 -3.81 10.36
N PHE A 13 0.28 -4.14 11.42
CA PHE A 13 0.01 -5.25 12.34
C PHE A 13 -0.86 -4.84 13.54
N PHE A 14 -1.60 -3.73 13.44
CA PHE A 14 -2.54 -3.24 14.46
C PHE A 14 -1.95 -3.05 15.87
N SER A 15 -0.63 -2.93 15.96
CA SER A 15 0.11 -2.84 17.22
C SER A 15 0.16 -1.41 17.76
N ARG A 16 0.00 -0.39 16.89
CA ARG A 16 -0.01 1.03 17.27
C ARG A 16 -0.96 1.85 16.38
N GLY A 17 -1.42 2.99 16.91
CA GLY A 17 -2.24 3.96 16.17
C GLY A 17 -1.43 5.01 15.39
N PRO A 18 -2.09 5.82 14.54
CA PRO A 18 -1.43 6.80 13.66
C PRO A 18 -0.76 7.96 14.40
N ASP A 19 -1.15 8.22 15.66
CA ASP A 19 -0.66 9.34 16.47
C ASP A 19 0.86 9.31 16.72
N ILE A 20 1.51 8.14 16.51
CA ILE A 20 2.97 7.99 16.67
C ILE A 20 3.78 8.56 15.50
N LEU A 21 3.13 8.87 14.37
CA LEU A 21 3.82 9.31 13.16
C LEU A 21 4.08 10.81 13.19
N PRO A 22 5.20 11.29 12.63
CA PRO A 22 5.45 12.72 12.51
C PRO A 22 4.49 13.35 11.49
N SER A 23 3.93 14.52 11.83
CA SER A 23 3.02 15.28 10.97
C SER A 23 3.75 16.16 9.93
N SER A 24 5.06 15.99 9.75
CA SER A 24 5.85 16.85 8.87
C SER A 24 5.59 16.57 7.39
N ASN A 25 5.55 17.63 6.57
CA ASN A 25 5.36 17.51 5.11
C ASN A 25 6.41 16.62 4.43
N ALA A 26 7.65 16.67 4.95
CA ALA A 26 8.73 15.80 4.45
C ALA A 26 8.42 14.31 4.67
N PHE A 27 7.81 13.95 5.80
CA PHE A 27 7.41 12.57 6.08
C PHE A 27 6.28 12.12 5.15
N ILE A 28 5.28 12.97 4.92
CA ILE A 28 4.18 12.66 3.98
C ILE A 28 4.72 12.44 2.56
N GLY A 29 5.61 13.31 2.10
CA GLY A 29 6.25 13.16 0.79
C GLY A 29 7.02 11.83 0.66
N LEU A 30 7.73 11.43 1.71
CA LEU A 30 8.41 10.13 1.77
C LEU A 30 7.43 8.96 1.70
N VAL A 31 6.32 9.03 2.43
CA VAL A 31 5.27 7.98 2.40
C VAL A 31 4.65 7.86 1.01
N ILE A 32 4.33 8.99 0.37
CA ILE A 32 3.79 9.00 -1.00
C ILE A 32 4.80 8.37 -1.98
N ALA A 33 6.09 8.70 -1.83
CA ALA A 33 7.14 8.10 -2.66
C ALA A 33 7.24 6.59 -2.45
N LEU A 34 7.21 6.13 -1.18
CA LEU A 34 7.23 4.71 -0.84
C LEU A 34 6.02 3.96 -1.43
N PHE A 35 4.84 4.53 -1.28
CA PHE A 35 3.61 4.00 -1.88
C PHE A 35 3.72 3.92 -3.40
N SER A 36 4.17 4.98 -4.06
CA SER A 36 4.32 5.03 -5.52
C SER A 36 5.28 3.95 -6.03
N VAL A 37 6.42 3.76 -5.34
CA VAL A 37 7.39 2.71 -5.68
C VAL A 37 6.78 1.33 -5.46
N ALA A 38 6.10 1.10 -4.33
CA ALA A 38 5.45 -0.18 -4.03
C ALA A 38 4.42 -0.55 -5.11
N THR A 39 3.55 0.39 -5.49
CA THR A 39 2.56 0.19 -6.55
C THR A 39 3.21 -0.07 -7.91
N ALA A 40 4.27 0.66 -8.26
CA ALA A 40 4.99 0.46 -9.52
C ALA A 40 5.62 -0.95 -9.60
N VAL A 41 6.22 -1.43 -8.49
CA VAL A 41 6.76 -2.79 -8.40
C VAL A 41 5.64 -3.82 -8.55
N ALA A 42 4.51 -3.64 -7.87
CA ALA A 42 3.36 -4.54 -7.98
C ALA A 42 2.81 -4.59 -9.41
N PHE A 43 2.69 -3.45 -10.10
CA PHE A 43 2.27 -3.38 -11.51
C PHE A 43 3.23 -4.13 -12.42
N TYR A 44 4.53 -3.94 -12.23
CA TYR A 44 5.56 -4.63 -13.01
C TYR A 44 5.48 -6.14 -12.83
N VAL A 45 5.40 -6.61 -11.58
CA VAL A 45 5.33 -8.06 -11.26
C VAL A 45 4.04 -8.68 -11.76
N ALA A 46 2.92 -7.97 -11.64
CA ALA A 46 1.62 -8.40 -12.13
C ALA A 46 1.46 -8.30 -13.65
N LYS A 47 2.49 -7.81 -14.38
CA LYS A 47 2.46 -7.58 -15.83
C LYS A 47 1.29 -6.68 -16.27
N LEU A 48 0.92 -5.72 -15.41
CA LEU A 48 -0.12 -4.73 -15.72
C LEU A 48 0.45 -3.62 -16.61
N SER A 49 -0.43 -3.03 -17.43
CA SER A 49 -0.01 -1.94 -18.31
C SER A 49 0.35 -0.67 -17.52
N MET A 50 1.56 -0.17 -17.74
CA MET A 50 2.08 1.03 -17.07
C MET A 50 1.31 2.30 -17.43
N ILE A 51 0.52 2.31 -18.51
CA ILE A 51 -0.36 3.43 -18.85
C ILE A 51 -1.40 3.71 -17.75
N TYR A 52 -1.78 2.67 -17.00
CA TYR A 52 -2.75 2.79 -15.91
C TYR A 52 -2.11 3.11 -14.56
N LEU A 53 -0.77 3.16 -14.46
CA LEU A 53 -0.08 3.39 -13.18
C LEU A 53 -0.44 4.77 -12.61
N MET A 54 -0.29 5.84 -13.40
CA MET A 54 -0.57 7.20 -12.95
C MET A 54 -2.05 7.42 -12.57
N PRO A 55 -3.05 7.05 -13.38
CA PRO A 55 -4.45 7.20 -12.96
C PRO A 55 -4.79 6.35 -11.74
N THR A 56 -4.18 5.16 -11.59
CA THR A 56 -4.36 4.33 -10.39
C THR A 56 -3.80 5.01 -9.15
N LEU A 57 -2.57 5.55 -9.22
CA LEU A 57 -1.97 6.28 -8.10
C LEU A 57 -2.79 7.49 -7.68
N LEU A 58 -3.24 8.30 -8.65
CA LEU A 58 -4.07 9.48 -8.37
C LEU A 58 -5.41 9.09 -7.73
N LEU A 59 -6.06 8.05 -8.27
CA LEU A 59 -7.33 7.56 -7.72
C LEU A 59 -7.16 7.02 -6.30
N SER A 60 -6.12 6.22 -6.04
CA SER A 60 -5.85 5.68 -4.70
C SER A 60 -5.54 6.80 -3.70
N ILE A 61 -4.68 7.75 -4.06
CA ILE A 61 -4.34 8.90 -3.20
C ILE A 61 -5.61 9.72 -2.90
N ALA A 62 -6.44 10.00 -3.91
CA ALA A 62 -7.69 10.72 -3.72
C ALA A 62 -8.67 9.95 -2.82
N ALA A 63 -8.81 8.64 -3.03
CA ALA A 63 -9.65 7.78 -2.21
C ALA A 63 -9.17 7.78 -0.74
N TYR A 64 -7.88 7.61 -0.49
CA TYR A 64 -7.31 7.68 0.86
C TYR A 64 -7.50 9.05 1.49
N ALA A 65 -7.38 10.13 0.72
CA ALA A 65 -7.60 11.48 1.23
C ALA A 65 -9.05 11.66 1.68
N VAL A 66 -10.02 11.21 0.87
CA VAL A 66 -11.45 11.25 1.22
C VAL A 66 -11.75 10.39 2.45
N LEU A 67 -11.26 9.15 2.47
CA LEU A 67 -11.45 8.22 3.59
C LEU A 67 -10.79 8.70 4.89
N THR A 68 -9.78 9.56 4.80
CA THR A 68 -9.16 10.17 5.99
C THR A 68 -9.90 11.44 6.41
N LEU A 69 -10.17 12.34 5.46
CA LEU A 69 -10.73 13.66 5.72
C LEU A 69 -12.17 13.60 6.21
N VAL A 70 -13.01 12.76 5.60
CA VAL A 70 -14.45 12.73 5.91
C VAL A 70 -14.70 12.28 7.36
N PRO A 71 -14.17 11.14 7.84
CA PRO A 71 -14.40 10.70 9.21
C PRO A 71 -13.78 11.64 10.24
N LEU A 72 -12.58 12.17 9.97
CA LEU A 72 -11.91 13.08 10.89
C LEU A 72 -12.59 14.45 10.97
N ARG A 73 -13.20 14.92 9.88
CA ARG A 73 -14.04 16.14 9.94
C ARG A 73 -15.30 15.90 10.76
N ILE A 74 -15.98 14.78 10.58
CA ILE A 74 -17.17 14.42 11.37
C ILE A 74 -16.81 14.30 12.85
N ALA A 75 -15.65 13.72 13.16
CA ALA A 75 -15.15 13.57 14.53
C ALA A 75 -14.47 14.81 15.11
N GLN A 76 -14.40 15.93 14.36
CA GLN A 76 -13.72 17.17 14.74
C GLN A 76 -12.23 17.00 15.11
N LYS A 77 -11.53 16.02 14.51
CA LYS A 77 -10.10 15.71 14.74
C LYS A 77 -9.22 16.05 13.54
N GLN A 78 -9.36 17.27 13.00
CA GLN A 78 -8.68 17.68 11.76
C GLN A 78 -7.15 17.76 11.92
N GLU A 79 -6.67 17.98 13.15
CA GLU A 79 -5.25 18.00 13.50
C GLU A 79 -4.54 16.66 13.22
N ARG A 80 -5.29 15.56 13.15
CA ARG A 80 -4.77 14.20 12.93
C ARG A 80 -4.79 13.75 11.47
N VAL A 81 -5.26 14.59 10.56
CA VAL A 81 -5.43 14.23 9.14
C VAL A 81 -4.11 13.80 8.51
N ALA A 82 -3.06 14.60 8.69
CA ALA A 82 -1.75 14.32 8.11
C ALA A 82 -1.18 12.97 8.56
N GLN A 83 -1.26 12.68 9.87
CA GLN A 83 -0.75 11.45 10.47
C GLN A 83 -1.57 10.23 10.03
N THR A 84 -2.90 10.36 10.02
CA THR A 84 -3.80 9.27 9.62
C THR A 84 -3.66 8.95 8.13
N PHE A 85 -3.52 9.98 7.30
CA PHE A 85 -3.29 9.81 5.86
C PHE A 85 -1.95 9.13 5.58
N ALA A 86 -0.89 9.58 6.27
CA ALA A 86 0.43 8.97 6.17
C ALA A 86 0.45 7.52 6.69
N ALA A 87 -0.32 7.23 7.76
CA ALA A 87 -0.49 5.88 8.26
C ALA A 87 -1.17 4.99 7.22
N PHE A 88 -2.29 5.42 6.63
CA PHE A 88 -3.01 4.62 5.62
C PHE A 88 -2.14 4.33 4.40
N LEU A 89 -1.57 5.36 3.78
CA LEU A 89 -0.71 5.18 2.61
C LEU A 89 0.54 4.35 2.91
N GLY A 90 1.16 4.59 4.07
CA GLY A 90 2.36 3.87 4.47
C GLY A 90 2.08 2.39 4.77
N THR A 91 0.97 2.10 5.44
CA THR A 91 0.51 0.72 5.68
C THR A 91 0.17 0.03 4.37
N ASP A 92 -0.54 0.69 3.44
CA ASP A 92 -0.84 0.11 2.14
C ASP A 92 0.43 -0.17 1.32
N ALA A 93 1.42 0.73 1.35
CA ALA A 93 2.71 0.49 0.73
C ALA A 93 3.42 -0.75 1.29
N VAL A 94 3.42 -0.92 2.62
CA VAL A 94 4.01 -2.10 3.26
C VAL A 94 3.25 -3.37 2.87
N ILE A 95 1.93 -3.37 2.95
CA ILE A 95 1.09 -4.52 2.55
C ILE A 95 1.33 -4.86 1.09
N THR A 96 1.30 -3.87 0.20
CA THR A 96 1.56 -4.04 -1.24
C THR A 96 2.91 -4.73 -1.46
N LEU A 97 3.98 -4.24 -0.83
CA LEU A 97 5.31 -4.88 -0.94
C LEU A 97 5.32 -6.32 -0.40
N LEU A 98 4.62 -6.59 0.70
CA LEU A 98 4.50 -7.95 1.25
C LEU A 98 3.69 -8.89 0.33
N THR A 99 2.77 -8.36 -0.48
CA THR A 99 2.00 -9.15 -1.45
C THR A 99 2.76 -9.43 -2.75
N VAL A 100 3.83 -8.68 -3.05
CA VAL A 100 4.59 -8.84 -4.30
C VAL A 100 5.10 -10.28 -4.54
N PRO A 101 5.69 -10.99 -3.55
CA PRO A 101 6.09 -12.39 -3.75
C PRO A 101 4.90 -13.30 -4.11
N ALA A 102 3.75 -13.11 -3.45
CA ALA A 102 2.54 -13.88 -3.76
C ALA A 102 2.03 -13.59 -5.18
N LEU A 103 2.02 -12.32 -5.60
CA LEU A 103 1.70 -11.93 -6.98
C LEU A 103 2.66 -12.57 -7.99
N PHE A 104 3.96 -12.59 -7.68
CA PHE A 104 4.95 -13.23 -8.53
C PHE A 104 4.68 -14.73 -8.70
N LEU A 105 4.36 -15.45 -7.60
CA LEU A 105 4.00 -16.86 -7.67
C LEU A 105 2.71 -17.07 -8.48
N LEU A 106 1.68 -16.28 -8.23
CA LEU A 106 0.38 -16.44 -8.89
C LEU A 106 0.46 -16.19 -10.40
N VAL A 107 1.25 -15.21 -10.85
CA VAL A 107 1.36 -14.83 -12.26
C VAL A 107 2.34 -15.71 -13.05
N ASN A 108 3.33 -16.33 -12.38
CA ASN A 108 4.37 -17.10 -13.06
C ASN A 108 4.29 -18.61 -12.86
N PHE A 109 3.43 -19.13 -11.97
CA PHE A 109 3.17 -20.56 -11.86
C PHE A 109 1.99 -20.97 -12.76
N PRO A 110 2.21 -21.79 -13.80
CA PRO A 110 1.15 -22.21 -14.71
C PRO A 110 0.21 -23.22 -14.04
N SER A 111 -1.10 -22.99 -14.14
CA SER A 111 -2.15 -23.94 -13.76
C SER A 111 -2.15 -25.24 -14.58
N ASP A 112 -1.43 -25.27 -15.71
CA ASP A 112 -1.36 -26.42 -16.64
C ASP A 112 -0.58 -27.62 -16.10
N SER A 113 0.21 -27.43 -15.04
CA SER A 113 0.99 -28.53 -14.43
C SER A 113 0.14 -29.52 -13.64
N LEU A 114 -1.06 -29.14 -13.18
CA LEU A 114 -1.97 -30.00 -12.42
C LEU A 114 -2.90 -30.84 -13.32
N SER A 115 -3.33 -30.30 -14.46
CA SER A 115 -4.17 -31.01 -15.43
C SER A 115 -3.40 -32.12 -16.17
N TYR A 116 -2.09 -31.95 -16.40
CA TYR A 116 -1.25 -32.99 -17.02
C TYR A 116 -1.01 -34.20 -16.10
N GLN A 117 -1.00 -34.02 -14.77
CA GLN A 117 -0.80 -35.12 -13.83
C GLN A 117 -2.07 -35.93 -13.56
N LEU A 118 -3.25 -35.33 -13.63
CA LEU A 118 -4.53 -36.03 -13.42
C LEU A 118 -5.08 -36.68 -14.70
N GLY A 119 -4.58 -36.31 -15.89
CA GLY A 119 -4.90 -36.95 -17.16
C GLY A 119 -4.05 -38.18 -17.50
N GLN A 120 -3.08 -38.53 -16.65
CA GLN A 120 -2.20 -39.69 -16.83
C GLN A 120 -2.29 -40.74 -15.68
N ALA A 121 -3.21 -40.56 -14.74
CA ALA A 121 -3.52 -41.52 -13.67
C ALA A 121 -4.87 -42.20 -13.95
#